data_AF-A0A554MVA2-F1
#
_entry.id   AF-A0A554MVA2-F1
#
_cell.length_a   1.000
_cell.length_b   1.000
_cell.length_c   1.000
_cell.angle_alpha   90.00
_cell.angle_beta   90.00
_cell.angle_gamma   90.00
#
_symmetry.space_group_name_H-M   'P 1'
#
loop_
_entity.id
_entity.type
_entity.pdbx_description
1 polymer ?
#
loop_
_entity_poly.entity_id
_entity_poly.type
_entity_poly.pdbx_seq_one_letter_code
_entity_poly.pdbx_strand_id
1 'polypeptide(L)'
;MRRVVPVLVLSVIAVAAAVVCGYSLVAAGPLNPVSGWFGPAEWGFVSTAVQYESMRTSVHVAEAAAVVAVVAAVAAVVVVVVARRRRARL
;
A
#
# COMPACT_ATOMS: atom_id res chain seq x y z
N MET A 1 0.94 30.48 6.31
CA MET A 1 0.71 29.40 5.31
C MET A 1 1.91 28.46 5.12
N ARG A 2 3.16 28.94 4.96
CA ARG A 2 4.35 28.08 4.68
C ARG A 2 4.59 26.88 5.61
N ARG A 3 4.15 26.92 6.88
CA ARG A 3 4.36 25.83 7.86
C ARG A 3 3.40 24.64 7.70
N VAL A 4 2.28 24.81 7.00
CA VAL A 4 1.25 23.76 6.84
C VAL A 4 1.48 22.93 5.57
N VAL A 5 2.13 23.53 4.57
CA VAL A 5 2.49 22.90 3.29
C VAL A 5 3.19 21.54 3.45
N PRO A 6 4.24 21.36 4.28
CA PRO A 6 4.90 20.06 4.39
C PRO A 6 4.00 18.97 4.96
N VAL A 7 3.11 19.30 5.91
CA VAL A 7 2.15 18.34 6.47
C VAL A 7 1.12 17.96 5.41
N LEU A 8 0.59 18.93 4.67
CA LEU A 8 -0.36 18.66 3.58
C LEU A 8 0.23 17.77 2.50
N VAL A 9 1.48 18.04 2.09
CA VAL A 9 2.18 17.21 1.09
C VAL A 9 2.34 15.77 1.59
N LEU A 10 2.80 15.59 2.84
CA LEU A 10 2.95 14.25 3.42
C LEU A 10 1.61 13.52 3.56
N SER A 11 0.54 14.22 3.93
CA SER A 11 -0.81 13.64 3.98
C SER A 11 -1.30 13.22 2.59
N VAL A 12 -1.08 14.04 1.56
CA VAL A 12 -1.45 13.70 0.18
C VAL A 12 -0.68 12.47 -0.31
N ILE A 13 0.63 12.39 -0.02
CA ILE A 13 1.45 11.22 -0.35
C ILE A 13 0.93 9.97 0.35
N ALA A 14 0.61 10.08 1.65
CA ALA A 14 0.08 8.95 2.43
C ALA A 14 -1.25 8.43 1.83
N VAL A 15 -2.15 9.34 1.47
CA VAL A 15 -3.43 8.98 0.84
C VAL A 15 -3.23 8.34 -0.53
N ALA A 16 -2.39 8.93 -1.38
CA ALA A 16 -2.10 8.38 -2.70
C ALA A 16 -1.49 6.97 -2.60
N ALA A 17 -0.55 6.77 -1.68
CA ALA A 17 0.06 5.45 -1.43
C ALA A 17 -0.96 4.44 -0.90
N ALA A 18 -1.88 4.84 -0.02
CA ALA A 18 -2.97 3.97 0.45
C ALA A 18 -3.91 3.56 -0.69
N VAL A 19 -4.24 4.49 -1.60
CA VAL A 19 -5.05 4.19 -2.79
C VAL A 19 -4.34 3.18 -3.69
N VAL A 20 -3.05 3.40 -3.99
CA VAL A 20 -2.25 2.46 -4.79
C VAL A 20 -2.20 1.09 -4.13
N CYS A 21 -1.98 1.02 -2.81
CA CYS A 21 -2.01 -0.23 -2.05
C CYS A 21 -3.34 -0.98 -2.23
N GLY A 22 -4.48 -0.27 -2.08
CA GLY A 22 -5.80 -0.85 -2.28
C GLY A 22 -6.00 -1.39 -3.71
N TYR A 23 -5.64 -0.61 -4.73
CA TYR A 23 -5.72 -1.06 -6.12
C TYR A 23 -4.84 -2.26 -6.41
N SER A 24 -3.62 -2.28 -5.88
CA SER A 24 -2.67 -3.39 -6.07
C SER A 24 -3.15 -4.67 -5.38
N LEU A 25 -3.80 -4.58 -4.21
CA LEU A 25 -4.44 -5.75 -3.57
C LEU A 25 -5.63 -6.27 -4.38
N VAL A 26 -6.43 -5.38 -4.98
CA VAL A 26 -7.53 -5.79 -5.88
C VAL A 26 -6.97 -6.46 -7.13
N ALA A 27 -5.87 -5.94 -7.69
CA ALA A 27 -5.18 -6.54 -8.84
C ALA A 27 -4.54 -7.89 -8.50
N ALA A 28 -4.14 -8.09 -7.24
CA ALA A 28 -3.71 -9.38 -6.70
C ALA A 28 -4.88 -10.34 -6.39
N GLY A 29 -6.12 -9.94 -6.69
CA GLY A 29 -7.36 -10.69 -6.45
C GLY A 29 -7.36 -12.09 -7.06
N PRO A 30 -8.42 -12.88 -6.78
CA PRO A 30 -8.43 -14.32 -7.07
C PRO A 30 -8.09 -14.58 -8.53
N LEU A 31 -7.04 -15.35 -8.75
CA LEU A 31 -6.59 -15.74 -10.08
C LEU A 31 -7.74 -16.48 -10.77
N ASN A 32 -8.15 -16.00 -11.95
CA ASN A 32 -9.13 -16.70 -12.76
C ASN A 32 -8.57 -18.09 -13.09
N PRO A 33 -9.23 -19.17 -12.63
CA PRO A 33 -8.72 -20.50 -12.85
C PRO A 33 -8.76 -20.84 -14.34
N VAL A 34 -7.63 -21.28 -14.88
CA VAL A 34 -7.50 -21.70 -16.28
C VAL A 34 -8.19 -23.05 -16.48
N SER A 35 -8.12 -23.90 -15.46
CA SER A 35 -8.83 -25.17 -15.34
C SER A 35 -8.95 -25.56 -13.87
N GLY A 36 -10.00 -26.31 -13.54
CA GLY A 36 -10.09 -26.98 -12.25
C GLY A 36 -9.17 -28.19 -12.23
N TRP A 37 -8.34 -28.33 -11.20
CA TRP A 37 -7.50 -29.51 -11.00
C TRP A 37 -8.07 -30.39 -9.90
N PHE A 38 -8.41 -31.63 -10.26
CA PHE A 38 -8.79 -32.66 -9.31
C PHE A 38 -7.55 -33.43 -8.86
N GLY A 39 -6.89 -32.92 -7.83
CA GLY A 39 -5.82 -33.62 -7.14
C GLY A 39 -6.37 -34.45 -5.96
N PRO A 40 -5.69 -35.52 -5.53
CA PRO A 40 -6.16 -36.42 -4.47
C PRO A 40 -6.29 -35.78 -3.08
N ALA A 41 -5.84 -34.53 -2.89
CA ALA A 41 -5.90 -33.85 -1.60
C ALA A 41 -6.99 -32.78 -1.53
N GLU A 42 -7.12 -31.85 -2.48
CA GLU A 42 -8.05 -30.71 -2.37
C GLU A 42 -8.42 -30.16 -3.76
N TRP A 43 -9.56 -29.46 -3.88
CA TRP A 43 -9.91 -28.67 -5.07
C TRP A 43 -8.91 -27.52 -5.22
N GLY A 44 -8.00 -27.65 -6.19
CA GLY A 44 -6.99 -26.63 -6.49
C GLY A 44 -7.33 -25.90 -7.79
N PHE A 45 -7.01 -24.61 -7.84
CA PHE A 45 -7.09 -23.82 -9.07
C PHE A 45 -5.72 -23.78 -9.75
N VAL A 46 -5.67 -24.09 -11.04
CA VAL A 46 -4.46 -23.93 -11.85
C VAL A 46 -4.44 -22.53 -12.43
N SER A 47 -3.42 -21.75 -12.08
CA SER A 47 -3.09 -20.49 -12.74
C SER A 47 -1.94 -20.69 -13.72
N THR A 48 -1.90 -19.86 -14.77
CA THR A 48 -0.70 -19.79 -15.61
C THR A 48 0.45 -19.19 -14.84
N ALA A 49 1.69 -19.52 -15.21
CA ALA A 49 2.89 -18.89 -14.62
C ALA A 49 2.83 -17.36 -14.70
N VAL A 50 2.33 -16.82 -15.82
CA VAL A 50 2.15 -15.36 -16.03
C VAL A 50 1.12 -14.76 -15.06
N GLN A 51 0.01 -15.47 -14.80
CA GLN A 51 -1.00 -15.04 -13.81
C GLN A 51 -0.40 -15.02 -12.40
N TYR A 52 0.34 -16.06 -12.03
CA TYR A 52 0.98 -16.15 -10.73
C TYR A 52 2.03 -15.04 -10.50
N GLU A 53 2.89 -14.77 -11.49
CA GLU A 53 3.86 -13.68 -11.40
C GLU A 53 3.18 -12.29 -11.37
N SER A 54 2.13 -12.09 -12.15
CA SER A 54 1.34 -10.84 -12.14
C SER A 54 0.68 -10.59 -10.77
N MET A 55 0.17 -11.65 -10.13
CA MET A 55 -0.37 -11.56 -8.77
C MET A 55 0.75 -11.21 -7.78
N ARG A 56 1.89 -11.91 -7.83
CA ARG A 56 3.01 -11.66 -6.91
C ARG A 56 3.56 -10.25 -7.02
N THR A 57 3.75 -9.76 -8.23
CA THR A 57 4.19 -8.38 -8.48
C THR A 57 3.18 -7.38 -7.93
N SER A 58 1.89 -7.62 -8.12
CA SER A 58 0.83 -6.79 -7.54
C SER A 58 0.86 -6.77 -6.01
N VAL A 59 1.10 -7.92 -5.36
CA VAL A 59 1.27 -8.00 -3.89
C VAL A 59 2.48 -7.19 -3.44
N HIS A 60 3.63 -7.33 -4.09
CA HIS A 60 4.84 -6.58 -3.72
C HIS A 60 4.68 -5.07 -3.90
N VAL A 61 3.95 -4.63 -4.93
CA VAL A 61 3.60 -3.21 -5.10
C VAL A 61 2.69 -2.74 -3.96
N ALA A 62 1.71 -3.55 -3.55
CA ALA A 62 0.85 -3.23 -2.41
C ALA A 62 1.65 -3.09 -1.11
N GLU A 63 2.56 -4.02 -0.83
CA GLU A 63 3.45 -4.00 0.34
C GLU A 63 4.31 -2.72 0.36
N ALA A 64 4.96 -2.41 -0.76
CA ALA A 64 5.78 -1.19 -0.88
C ALA A 64 4.94 0.07 -0.69
N ALA A 65 3.75 0.14 -1.29
CA ALA A 65 2.83 1.26 -1.16
C ALA A 65 2.34 1.43 0.29
N ALA A 66 2.06 0.33 1.00
CA ALA A 66 1.70 0.37 2.41
C ALA A 66 2.81 0.97 3.27
N VAL A 67 4.07 0.55 3.05
CA VAL A 67 5.23 1.11 3.76
C VAL A 67 5.35 2.61 3.52
N VAL A 68 5.23 3.07 2.26
CA VAL A 68 5.28 4.49 1.92
C VAL A 68 4.16 5.27 2.62
N ALA A 69 2.94 4.73 2.65
CA ALA A 69 1.81 5.36 3.33
C ALA A 69 2.07 5.56 4.82
N VAL A 70 2.59 4.52 5.49
CA VAL A 70 2.93 4.57 6.93
C VAL A 70 4.05 5.57 7.20
N VAL A 71 5.13 5.55 6.42
CA VAL A 71 6.26 6.47 6.60
C VAL A 71 5.83 7.92 6.41
N ALA A 72 5.03 8.21 5.38
CA ALA A 72 4.51 9.55 5.13
C ALA A 72 3.60 10.03 6.28
N ALA A 73 2.73 9.16 6.79
CA ALA A 73 1.87 9.48 7.93
C ALA A 73 2.68 9.76 9.21
N VAL A 74 3.66 8.91 9.53
CA VAL A 74 4.54 9.10 10.69
C VAL A 74 5.33 10.41 10.56
N ALA A 75 5.89 10.70 9.38
CA ALA A 75 6.58 11.95 9.12
C ALA A 75 5.67 13.16 9.33
N ALA A 76 4.42 13.11 8.86
CA ALA A 76 3.45 14.18 9.08
C ALA A 76 3.19 14.42 10.57
N VAL A 77 3.02 13.36 11.35
CA VAL A 77 2.84 13.43 12.81
C VAL A 77 4.07 14.06 13.47
N VAL A 78 5.28 13.62 13.13
CA VAL A 78 6.52 14.16 13.68
C VAL A 78 6.64 15.66 13.38
N VAL A 79 6.37 16.09 12.15
CA VAL A 79 6.40 17.51 11.77
C VAL A 79 5.41 18.32 12.61
N VAL A 80 4.19 17.82 12.79
CA VAL A 80 3.16 18.48 13.63
C VAL A 80 3.61 18.57 15.09
N VAL A 81 4.12 17.48 15.66
CA VAL A 81 4.58 17.43 17.05
C VAL A 81 5.75 18.39 17.27
N VAL A 82 6.75 18.39 16.39
CA VAL A 82 7.90 19.30 16.47
C VAL A 82 7.46 20.75 16.34
N ALA A 83 6.55 21.07 15.41
CA ALA A 83 6.01 22.41 15.25
C ALA A 83 5.26 22.90 16.51
N ARG A 84 4.46 22.02 17.13
CA ARG A 84 3.77 22.32 18.40
C ARG A 84 4.75 22.53 19.56
N ARG A 85 5.73 21.64 19.72
CA ARG A 85 6.76 21.75 20.77
C ARG A 85 7.58 23.03 20.66
N ARG A 86 7.94 23.45 19.44
CA ARG A 86 8.66 24.72 19.22
C ARG A 86 7.83 25.94 19.60
N ARG A 87 6.51 25.94 19.33
CA ARG A 87 5.63 27.04 19.74
C ARG A 87 5.45 27.13 21.25
N ALA A 88 5.42 26.00 21.97
CA ALA A 88 5.25 26.00 23.42
C ALA A 88 6.51 26.45 24.20
N ARG A 89 7.66 26.55 23.53
CA ARG A 89 8.94 27.00 24.11
C ARG A 89 9.30 28.46 23.78
N LEU A 90 8.48 29.13 22.98
CA LEU A 90 8.58 30.55 22.62
C LEU A 90 7.50 31.33 23.37
#